data_AF-A0A6L4A124-F1
#
_entry.id   AF-A0A6L4A124-F1
#
_cell.length_a   1.000
_cell.length_b   1.000
_cell.length_c   1.000
_cell.angle_alpha   90.00
_cell.angle_beta   90.00
_cell.angle_gamma   90.00
#
_symmetry.space_group_name_H-M   'P 1'
#
loop_
_entity.id
_entity.type
_entity.pdbx_description
1 polymer ?
#
loop_
_entity_poly.entity_id
_entity_poly.type
_entity_poly.pdbx_seq_one_letter_code
_entity_poly.pdbx_strand_id
1 'polypeptide(L)'
;AQLMVHFKEQVEKYFRPEFVNRIDHVVVFKQLEPLALRSIASRELGEILMRDGITRRNLLVEIDDAVIDLVLEKGYSPQYGARPLKREIERLVVAPMARQLAQKSVDDTELMRIEVDRESKQINLKLVPIDEARTTTQVALSTALDGTDIQKLQMDTGQLLEGFAMLRRRLADWADSETVKEMNTEKAALLASTQQPDFWDKGDEARRKLARFYFLDRLTRRLRQLLERCEYLEDFAMLVNRERDLRYQPDLARDYAELYSNVLYLEIEMRTGHLPHRHQAMMLINRLGQSPMKDQQAATEWPRKIARMYLEWAERKGYDREVYLLQPDEKSPGKMGFHHVTAGNYDELIKRFEAYAPSEEFAIFFEGSNVFGFLKGERGTHKLVGMDGTSDELCRVQVFAIPDGTNI
;
A
#
# COMPACT_ATOMS: atom_id res chain seq x y z
N ALA A 1 38.57 3.62 17.77
CA ALA A 1 39.86 3.42 18.45
C ALA A 1 39.79 3.84 19.93
N GLN A 2 39.45 5.08 20.27
CA GLN A 2 39.42 5.58 21.67
C GLN A 2 38.45 4.83 22.62
N LEU A 3 37.23 4.48 22.18
CA LEU A 3 36.27 3.74 23.02
C LEU A 3 36.77 2.34 23.42
N MET A 4 37.47 1.63 22.52
CA MET A 4 38.05 0.31 22.84
C MET A 4 39.14 0.41 23.88
N VAL A 5 40.01 1.42 23.80
CA VAL A 5 41.06 1.66 24.78
C VAL A 5 40.45 1.94 26.15
N HIS A 6 39.45 2.81 26.21
CA HIS A 6 38.74 3.13 27.44
C HIS A 6 38.06 1.91 28.07
N PHE A 7 37.31 1.11 27.30
CA PHE A 7 36.66 -0.08 27.85
C PHE A 7 37.65 -1.17 28.28
N LYS A 8 38.76 -1.34 27.56
CA LYS A 8 39.82 -2.28 27.93
C LYS A 8 40.45 -1.89 29.28
N GLU A 9 40.74 -0.60 29.48
CA GLU A 9 41.25 -0.09 30.75
C GLU A 9 40.27 -0.26 31.92
N GLN A 10 38.96 -0.09 31.68
CA GLN A 10 37.95 -0.33 32.72
C GLN A 10 37.82 -1.82 33.08
N VAL A 11 37.91 -2.72 32.10
CA VAL A 11 37.88 -4.18 32.33
C VAL A 11 39.12 -4.64 33.11
N GLU A 12 40.31 -4.14 32.76
CA GLU A 12 41.56 -4.43 33.45
C GLU A 12 41.62 -3.89 34.89
N LYS A 13 40.85 -2.82 35.20
CA LYS A 13 40.70 -2.30 36.57
C LYS A 13 39.81 -3.16 37.46
N TYR A 14 38.83 -3.85 36.88
CA TYR A 14 37.80 -4.57 37.65
C TYR A 14 38.07 -6.07 37.74
N PHE A 15 38.65 -6.67 36.69
CA PHE A 15 38.91 -8.10 36.62
C PHE A 15 40.40 -8.43 36.80
N ARG A 16 40.69 -9.62 37.34
CA ARG A 16 42.08 -10.09 37.52
C ARG A 16 42.76 -10.32 36.17
N PRO A 17 44.07 -10.08 36.04
CA PRO A 17 44.81 -10.25 34.79
C PRO A 17 44.66 -11.65 34.19
N GLU A 18 44.57 -12.70 35.01
CA GLU A 18 44.41 -14.08 34.55
C GLU A 18 43.09 -14.30 33.80
N PHE A 19 42.03 -13.58 34.17
CA PHE A 19 40.72 -13.66 33.52
C PHE A 19 40.70 -12.85 32.23
N VAL A 20 41.25 -11.63 32.25
CA VAL A 20 41.31 -10.77 31.06
C VAL A 20 42.12 -11.43 29.93
N ASN A 21 43.20 -12.13 30.30
CA ASN A 21 44.03 -12.89 29.35
C ASN A 21 43.34 -14.13 28.76
N ARG A 22 42.14 -14.52 29.22
CA ARG A 22 41.32 -15.61 28.64
C ARG A 22 40.21 -15.11 27.71
N ILE A 23 40.11 -13.80 27.47
CA ILE A 23 39.10 -13.21 26.58
C ILE A 23 39.75 -12.98 25.21
N ASP A 24 39.32 -13.72 24.19
CA ASP A 24 39.89 -13.63 22.84
C ASP A 24 39.62 -12.26 22.18
N HIS A 25 38.39 -11.75 22.31
CA HIS A 25 37.99 -10.48 21.70
C HIS A 25 36.99 -9.70 22.57
N VAL A 26 37.23 -8.39 22.69
CA VAL A 26 36.29 -7.44 23.32
C VAL A 26 35.56 -6.70 22.21
N VAL A 27 34.25 -6.96 22.07
CA VAL A 27 33.39 -6.29 21.09
C VAL A 27 32.72 -5.09 21.74
N VAL A 28 33.03 -3.88 21.28
CA VAL A 28 32.38 -2.65 21.74
C VAL A 28 31.17 -2.37 20.87
N PHE A 29 29.98 -2.51 21.46
CA PHE A 29 28.74 -2.10 20.80
C PHE A 29 28.68 -0.57 20.72
N LYS A 30 28.60 -0.05 19.49
CA LYS A 30 28.24 1.35 19.27
C LYS A 30 26.76 1.52 19.56
N GLN A 31 26.35 2.70 20.01
CA GLN A 31 24.94 3.04 20.08
C GLN A 31 24.33 2.90 18.68
N LEU A 32 23.10 2.37 18.63
CA LEU A 32 22.37 2.21 17.38
C LEU A 32 22.06 3.59 16.81
N GLU A 33 22.28 3.77 15.51
CA GLU A 33 21.88 4.99 14.82
C GLU A 33 20.35 5.09 14.74
N PRO A 34 19.77 6.30 14.68
CA PRO A 34 18.32 6.49 14.62
C PRO A 34 17.63 5.70 13.50
N LEU A 35 18.26 5.59 12.33
CA LEU A 35 17.74 4.81 11.21
C LEU A 35 17.69 3.31 11.53
N ALA A 36 18.75 2.76 12.13
CA ALA A 36 18.78 1.36 12.54
C ALA A 36 17.73 1.06 13.63
N LEU A 37 17.51 2.00 14.55
CA LEU A 37 16.45 1.90 15.54
C LEU A 37 15.07 1.88 14.89
N ARG A 38 14.81 2.75 13.91
CA ARG A 38 13.56 2.76 13.14
C ARG A 38 13.29 1.44 12.43
N SER A 39 14.28 0.88 11.73
CA SER A 39 14.15 -0.44 11.10
C SER A 39 13.85 -1.55 12.11
N ILE A 40 14.45 -1.51 13.31
CA ILE A 40 14.14 -2.47 14.37
C ILE A 40 12.69 -2.30 14.85
N ALA A 41 12.22 -1.07 15.08
CA ALA A 41 10.84 -0.80 15.48
C ALA A 41 9.82 -1.28 14.44
N SER A 42 10.04 -0.97 13.15
CA SER A 42 9.19 -1.43 12.05
C SER A 42 9.14 -2.96 12.00
N ARG A 43 10.27 -3.64 12.19
CA ARG A 43 10.33 -5.11 12.22
C ARG A 43 9.52 -5.69 13.38
N GLU A 44 9.70 -5.18 14.59
CA GLU A 44 8.99 -5.67 15.78
C GLU A 44 7.47 -5.40 15.68
N LEU A 45 7.06 -4.29 15.09
CA LEU A 45 5.65 -4.00 14.76
C LEU A 45 5.11 -4.99 13.72
N GLY A 46 5.87 -5.26 12.66
CA GLY A 46 5.50 -6.25 11.64
C GLY A 46 5.33 -7.66 12.21
N GLU A 47 6.18 -8.07 13.17
CA GLU A 47 6.04 -9.37 13.85
C GLU A 47 4.76 -9.49 14.67
N ILE A 48 4.28 -8.38 15.22
CA ILE A 48 3.01 -8.35 15.96
C ILE A 48 1.83 -8.56 15.04
N LEU A 49 1.84 -7.92 13.86
CA LEU A 49 0.78 -8.09 12.86
C LEU A 49 0.66 -9.54 12.37
N MET A 50 1.70 -10.34 12.54
CA MET A 50 1.74 -11.75 12.16
C MET A 50 1.24 -12.71 13.26
N ARG A 51 0.87 -12.20 14.45
CA ARG A 51 0.34 -13.03 15.54
C ARG A 51 -0.99 -13.67 15.16
N ASP A 52 -1.19 -14.93 15.53
CA ASP A 52 -2.41 -15.72 15.30
C ASP A 52 -3.72 -15.01 15.65
N GLY A 53 -3.74 -14.20 16.72
CA GLY A 53 -4.92 -13.46 17.13
C GLY A 53 -5.36 -12.38 16.14
N ILE A 54 -4.43 -11.88 15.32
CA ILE A 54 -4.66 -10.85 14.29
C ILE A 54 -4.86 -11.53 12.93
N THR A 55 -3.99 -12.47 12.58
CA THR A 55 -4.00 -13.15 11.28
C THR A 55 -5.18 -14.12 11.11
N ARG A 56 -5.59 -14.87 12.14
CA ARG A 56 -6.77 -15.76 12.04
C ARG A 56 -8.10 -15.02 11.94
N ARG A 57 -8.12 -13.76 12.39
CA ARG A 57 -9.30 -12.90 12.32
C ARG A 57 -9.34 -12.08 11.02
N ASN A 58 -8.39 -12.31 10.10
CA ASN A 58 -8.27 -11.60 8.82
C ASN A 58 -8.32 -10.07 8.95
N LEU A 59 -7.80 -9.54 10.06
CA LEU A 59 -7.76 -8.10 10.31
C LEU A 59 -6.77 -7.45 9.34
N LEU A 60 -7.26 -6.50 8.55
CA LEU A 60 -6.40 -5.57 7.86
C LEU A 60 -5.97 -4.51 8.88
N VAL A 61 -4.67 -4.40 9.10
CA VAL A 61 -4.10 -3.42 10.04
C VAL A 61 -3.07 -2.59 9.32
N GLU A 62 -3.27 -1.28 9.31
CA GLU A 62 -2.33 -0.30 8.78
C GLU A 62 -1.75 0.48 9.96
N ILE A 63 -0.43 0.67 9.97
CA ILE A 63 0.28 1.36 11.05
C ILE A 63 0.94 2.59 10.42
N ASP A 64 0.52 3.77 10.84
CA ASP A 64 1.12 5.03 10.40
C ASP A 64 2.58 5.13 10.89
N ASP A 65 3.44 5.71 10.08
CA ASP A 65 4.87 5.93 10.37
C ASP A 65 5.07 6.75 11.66
N ALA A 66 4.14 7.67 11.95
CA ALA A 66 4.15 8.44 13.19
C ALA A 66 4.07 7.54 14.44
N VAL A 67 3.45 6.36 14.34
CA VAL A 67 3.40 5.36 15.42
C VAL A 67 4.78 4.79 15.69
N ILE A 68 5.56 4.53 14.64
CA ILE A 68 6.92 4.00 14.73
C ILE A 68 7.80 5.01 15.47
N ASP A 69 7.69 6.29 15.10
CA ASP A 69 8.43 7.38 15.73
C ASP A 69 8.05 7.56 17.21
N LEU A 70 6.76 7.48 17.55
CA LEU A 70 6.29 7.58 18.94
C LEU A 70 6.74 6.39 19.80
N VAL A 71 6.73 5.19 19.24
CA VAL A 71 7.21 3.97 19.90
C VAL A 71 8.71 4.06 20.16
N LEU A 72 9.49 4.63 19.23
CA LEU A 72 10.91 4.89 19.44
C LEU A 72 11.16 5.95 20.51
N GLU A 73 10.41 7.06 20.48
CA GLU A 73 10.49 8.13 21.49
C GLU A 73 10.29 7.58 22.91
N LYS A 74 9.35 6.63 23.08
CA LYS A 74 9.00 6.05 24.39
C LYS A 74 9.78 4.78 24.74
N GLY A 75 10.22 4.01 23.74
CA GLY A 75 10.81 2.69 23.89
C GLY A 75 12.34 2.64 23.78
N TYR A 76 12.98 3.71 23.34
CA TYR A 76 14.44 3.82 23.31
C TYR A 76 15.00 4.36 24.61
N SER A 77 16.01 3.68 25.16
CA SER A 77 16.80 4.18 26.28
C SER A 77 18.28 4.15 25.93
N PRO A 78 19.04 5.25 26.13
CA PRO A 78 20.49 5.26 25.92
C PRO A 78 21.25 4.21 26.74
N GLN A 79 20.69 3.78 27.89
CA GLN A 79 21.29 2.79 28.78
C GLN A 79 20.90 1.34 28.42
N TYR A 80 19.67 1.13 27.91
CA TYR A 80 19.12 -0.21 27.66
C TYR A 80 18.91 -0.54 26.17
N GLY A 81 19.21 0.39 25.26
CA GLY A 81 19.02 0.25 23.82
C GLY A 81 17.55 0.05 23.43
N ALA A 82 17.31 -0.74 22.37
CA ALA A 82 15.97 -1.12 21.88
C ALA A 82 15.30 -2.22 22.72
N ARG A 83 15.90 -2.70 23.82
CA ARG A 83 15.31 -3.76 24.65
C ARG A 83 13.91 -3.44 25.22
N PRO A 84 13.61 -2.18 25.64
CA PRO A 84 12.27 -1.83 26.10
C PRO A 84 11.23 -1.72 24.97
N LEU A 85 11.68 -1.68 23.71
CA LEU A 85 10.85 -1.38 22.55
C LEU A 85 9.67 -2.36 22.41
N LYS A 86 9.93 -3.66 22.54
CA LYS A 86 8.89 -4.69 22.47
C LYS A 86 7.79 -4.50 23.53
N ARG A 87 8.18 -4.11 24.75
CA ARG A 87 7.24 -3.84 25.85
C ARG A 87 6.41 -2.60 25.55
N GLU A 88 7.02 -1.55 25.02
CA GLU A 88 6.28 -0.34 24.65
C GLU A 88 5.36 -0.58 23.46
N ILE A 89 5.75 -1.38 22.47
CA ILE A 89 4.85 -1.77 21.39
C ILE A 89 3.67 -2.58 21.95
N GLU A 90 3.89 -3.53 22.87
CA GLU A 90 2.80 -4.27 23.48
C GLU A 90 1.84 -3.36 24.26
N ARG A 91 2.37 -2.39 24.99
CA ARG A 91 1.58 -1.46 25.79
C ARG A 91 0.81 -0.44 24.94
N LEU A 92 1.47 0.11 23.91
CA LEU A 92 0.96 1.22 23.11
C LEU A 92 0.11 0.74 21.92
N VAL A 93 0.43 -0.41 21.33
CA VAL A 93 -0.20 -0.91 20.11
C VAL A 93 -1.06 -2.14 20.41
N VAL A 94 -0.47 -3.22 20.94
CA VAL A 94 -1.18 -4.51 21.11
C VAL A 94 -2.32 -4.42 22.12
N ALA A 95 -2.09 -3.82 23.28
CA ALA A 95 -3.10 -3.78 24.33
C ALA A 95 -4.32 -2.92 23.96
N PRO A 96 -4.18 -1.75 23.29
CA PRO A 96 -5.31 -1.03 22.71
C PRO A 96 -6.03 -1.82 21.62
N MET A 97 -5.30 -2.46 20.70
CA MET A 97 -5.92 -3.28 19.64
C MET A 97 -6.76 -4.42 20.24
N ALA A 98 -6.21 -5.15 21.21
CA ALA A 98 -6.92 -6.23 21.88
C ALA A 98 -8.20 -5.75 22.58
N ARG A 99 -8.16 -4.56 23.20
CA ARG A 99 -9.35 -3.94 23.80
C ARG A 99 -10.40 -3.56 22.75
N GLN A 100 -9.97 -2.95 21.65
CA GLN A 100 -10.86 -2.57 20.55
C GLN A 100 -11.55 -3.80 19.95
N LEU A 101 -10.79 -4.86 19.68
CA LEU A 101 -11.30 -6.14 19.17
C LEU A 101 -12.23 -6.88 20.14
N ALA A 102 -12.12 -6.63 21.43
CA ALA A 102 -13.02 -7.20 22.43
C ALA A 102 -14.34 -6.42 22.55
N GLN A 103 -14.32 -5.11 22.25
CA GLN A 103 -15.48 -4.22 22.37
C GLN A 103 -16.35 -4.21 21.10
N LYS A 104 -15.73 -4.25 19.92
CA LYS A 104 -16.42 -4.28 18.63
C LYS A 104 -15.78 -5.35 17.76
N SER A 105 -16.58 -6.26 17.21
CA SER A 105 -16.10 -7.16 16.15
C SER A 105 -15.77 -6.31 14.94
N VAL A 106 -14.57 -6.47 14.41
CA VAL A 106 -14.14 -5.84 13.17
C VAL A 106 -14.61 -6.74 12.05
N ASP A 107 -15.42 -6.20 11.13
CA ASP A 107 -15.88 -6.95 9.97
C ASP A 107 -14.78 -7.02 8.91
N ASP A 108 -14.83 -8.04 8.04
CA ASP A 108 -13.85 -8.26 6.95
C ASP A 108 -13.76 -7.09 5.95
N THR A 109 -14.69 -6.14 6.02
CA THR A 109 -14.77 -4.93 5.21
C THR A 109 -14.23 -3.68 5.92
N GLU A 110 -13.58 -3.81 7.08
CA GLU A 110 -13.00 -2.69 7.85
C GLU A 110 -11.46 -2.84 7.98
N LEU A 111 -10.73 -1.77 7.69
CA LEU A 111 -9.31 -1.59 7.93
C LEU A 111 -9.11 -0.97 9.31
N MET A 112 -8.34 -1.62 10.18
CA MET A 112 -7.92 -1.06 11.46
C MET A 112 -6.68 -0.20 11.24
N ARG A 113 -6.87 1.12 11.25
CA ARG A 113 -5.79 2.10 11.12
C ARG A 113 -5.30 2.55 12.48
N ILE A 114 -3.99 2.45 12.68
CA ILE A 114 -3.30 2.85 13.91
C ILE A 114 -2.58 4.17 13.63
N GLU A 115 -3.07 5.26 14.24
CA GLU A 115 -2.55 6.61 14.02
C GLU A 115 -2.08 7.23 15.34
N VAL A 116 -1.23 8.26 15.26
CA VAL A 116 -0.89 9.08 16.42
C VAL A 116 -1.70 10.37 16.41
N ASP A 117 -2.42 10.62 17.50
CA ASP A 117 -3.03 11.93 17.73
C ASP A 117 -1.93 12.95 18.06
N ARG A 118 -1.81 13.98 17.20
CA ARG A 118 -0.78 15.02 17.30
C ARG A 118 -0.92 15.90 18.54
N GLU A 119 -2.12 16.04 19.10
CA GLU A 119 -2.33 16.86 20.30
C GLU A 119 -2.05 16.09 21.60
N SER A 120 -2.47 14.82 21.67
CA SER A 120 -2.36 14.03 22.89
C SER A 120 -1.10 13.14 22.96
N LYS A 121 -0.36 12.97 21.85
CA LYS A 121 0.75 11.99 21.70
C LYS A 121 0.35 10.57 22.13
N GLN A 122 -0.89 10.19 21.87
CA GLN A 122 -1.43 8.86 22.12
C GLN A 122 -1.75 8.15 20.81
N ILE A 123 -1.70 6.82 20.85
CA ILE A 123 -2.12 6.00 19.73
C ILE A 123 -3.64 5.92 19.72
N ASN A 124 -4.23 6.26 18.58
CA ASN A 124 -5.65 6.13 18.33
C ASN A 124 -5.89 5.02 17.30
N LEU A 125 -6.95 4.25 17.51
CA LEU A 125 -7.34 3.14 16.64
C LEU A 125 -8.64 3.51 15.95
N LYS A 126 -8.59 3.65 14.63
CA LYS A 126 -9.77 3.91 13.80
C LYS A 126 -10.10 2.65 13.02
N LEU A 127 -11.38 2.26 13.06
CA LEU A 127 -11.91 1.29 12.12
C LEU A 127 -12.42 2.11 10.94
N VAL A 128 -11.72 1.99 9.82
CA VAL A 128 -12.08 2.64 8.58
C VAL A 128 -12.68 1.54 7.72
N PRO A 129 -13.99 1.53 7.45
CA PRO A 129 -14.53 0.70 6.40
C PRO A 129 -13.65 0.84 5.15
N ILE A 130 -13.33 -0.27 4.51
CA ILE A 130 -12.58 -0.29 3.25
C ILE A 130 -13.33 0.54 2.18
N ASP A 131 -14.65 0.72 2.36
CA ASP A 131 -15.53 1.62 1.59
C ASP A 131 -15.59 3.08 2.11
N GLU A 132 -15.05 3.39 3.29
CA GLU A 132 -15.01 4.72 3.91
C GLU A 132 -13.75 5.52 3.59
N ALA A 133 -13.16 5.30 2.42
CA ALA A 133 -12.67 6.44 1.63
C ALA A 133 -13.86 7.14 0.95
N ARG A 134 -14.89 7.51 1.71
CA ARG A 134 -15.95 8.40 1.21
C ARG A 134 -15.48 9.84 1.35
N THR A 135 -14.73 10.30 0.36
CA THR A 135 -15.09 11.61 -0.20
C THR A 135 -15.98 11.32 -1.39
N THR A 136 -17.14 11.99 -1.42
CA THR A 136 -18.08 12.07 -2.52
C THR A 136 -17.37 12.56 -3.80
N THR A 137 -16.57 11.71 -4.42
CA THR A 137 -16.23 11.86 -5.83
C THR A 137 -17.27 11.06 -6.57
N GLN A 138 -18.10 11.75 -7.34
CA GLN A 138 -18.88 11.10 -8.37
C GLN A 138 -17.92 10.23 -9.17
N VAL A 139 -18.04 8.91 -9.02
CA VAL A 139 -17.20 7.97 -9.74
C VAL A 139 -17.60 8.11 -11.19
N ALA A 140 -16.76 8.84 -11.89
CA ALA A 140 -16.57 8.65 -13.29
C ALA A 140 -16.20 7.19 -13.53
N LEU A 141 -17.09 6.40 -14.13
CA LEU A 141 -16.69 5.16 -14.79
C LEU A 141 -15.74 5.57 -15.92
N SER A 142 -14.44 5.59 -15.64
CA SER A 142 -13.45 5.56 -16.71
C SER A 142 -13.48 4.14 -17.25
N THR A 143 -14.17 3.94 -18.38
CA THR A 143 -13.81 2.89 -19.32
C THR A 143 -12.42 3.21 -19.83
N ALA A 144 -11.39 2.88 -19.06
CA ALA A 144 -9.99 3.14 -19.42
C ALA A 144 -9.49 2.21 -20.54
N LEU A 145 -10.34 1.93 -21.52
CA LEU A 145 -10.00 1.27 -22.77
C LEU A 145 -10.63 1.94 -24.01
N ASP A 146 -11.61 2.83 -23.86
CA ASP A 146 -12.14 3.61 -24.98
C ASP A 146 -12.30 5.06 -24.54
N GLY A 147 -11.52 5.95 -25.16
CA GLY A 147 -11.47 7.40 -24.91
C GLY A 147 -12.75 8.12 -25.28
N THR A 148 -13.85 7.76 -24.63
CA THR A 148 -15.15 8.40 -24.73
C THR A 148 -15.55 8.87 -23.34
N ASP A 149 -16.05 10.09 -23.30
CA ASP A 149 -16.48 10.83 -22.12
C ASP A 149 -17.09 9.95 -21.03
N ILE A 150 -16.78 10.30 -19.78
CA ILE A 150 -17.46 9.83 -18.59
C ILE A 150 -18.90 10.37 -18.64
N GLN A 151 -19.75 9.70 -19.40
CA GLN A 151 -21.17 9.80 -19.23
C GLN A 151 -21.51 8.96 -18.01
N LYS A 152 -22.09 9.60 -16.99
CA LYS A 152 -22.95 8.88 -16.04
C LYS A 152 -24.02 8.21 -16.89
N LEU A 153 -23.82 6.94 -17.27
CA LEU A 153 -24.86 6.19 -17.94
C LEU A 153 -26.06 6.16 -16.98
N GLN A 154 -27.10 6.92 -17.30
CA GLN A 154 -28.41 6.71 -16.69
C GLN A 154 -28.89 5.37 -17.24
N MET A 155 -28.59 4.29 -16.51
CA MET A 155 -29.00 2.96 -16.90
C MET A 155 -30.47 2.74 -16.52
N ASP A 156 -31.27 2.25 -17.46
CA ASP A 156 -32.62 1.77 -17.15
C ASP A 156 -32.58 0.42 -16.42
N THR A 157 -33.72 -0.04 -15.90
CA THR A 157 -33.79 -1.29 -15.12
C THR A 157 -33.44 -2.53 -15.93
N GLY A 158 -33.68 -2.53 -17.25
CA GLY A 158 -33.29 -3.61 -18.14
C GLY A 158 -31.78 -3.65 -18.35
N GLN A 159 -31.17 -2.50 -18.60
CA GLN A 159 -29.72 -2.35 -18.73
C GLN A 159 -28.99 -2.72 -17.44
N LEU A 160 -29.56 -2.38 -16.27
CA LEU A 160 -29.01 -2.79 -14.97
C LEU A 160 -29.03 -4.30 -14.80
N LEU A 161 -30.15 -4.95 -15.13
CA LEU A 161 -30.27 -6.42 -15.09
C LEU A 161 -29.23 -7.09 -16.00
N GLU A 162 -29.11 -6.64 -17.25
CA GLU A 162 -28.10 -7.15 -18.19
C GLU A 162 -26.67 -6.92 -17.68
N GLY A 163 -26.43 -5.75 -17.06
CA GLY A 163 -25.16 -5.41 -16.44
C GLY A 163 -24.77 -6.37 -15.31
N PHE A 164 -25.67 -6.63 -14.36
CA PHE A 164 -25.43 -7.59 -13.29
C PHE A 164 -25.19 -9.00 -13.82
N ALA A 165 -26.00 -9.45 -14.80
CA ALA A 165 -25.81 -10.74 -15.45
C ALA A 165 -24.42 -10.88 -16.11
N MET A 166 -23.93 -9.80 -16.74
CA MET A 166 -22.58 -9.76 -17.33
C MET A 166 -21.50 -9.86 -16.26
N LEU A 167 -21.61 -9.11 -15.16
CA LEU A 167 -20.64 -9.15 -14.06
C LEU A 167 -20.60 -10.51 -13.39
N ARG A 168 -21.76 -11.13 -13.13
CA ARG A 168 -21.85 -12.48 -12.56
C ARG A 168 -21.16 -13.48 -13.47
N ARG A 169 -21.42 -13.44 -14.78
CA ARG A 169 -20.78 -14.33 -15.75
C ARG A 169 -19.25 -14.18 -15.73
N ARG A 170 -18.72 -12.95 -15.72
CA ARG A 170 -17.28 -12.71 -15.63
C ARG A 170 -16.66 -13.30 -14.36
N LEU A 171 -17.34 -13.12 -13.22
CA LEU A 171 -16.88 -13.67 -11.94
C LEU A 171 -16.93 -15.21 -11.91
N ALA A 172 -17.97 -15.81 -12.48
CA ALA A 172 -18.09 -17.26 -12.63
C ALA A 172 -16.98 -17.83 -13.54
N ASP A 173 -16.72 -17.18 -14.69
CA ASP A 173 -15.62 -17.55 -15.59
C ASP A 173 -14.26 -17.50 -14.86
N TRP A 174 -14.06 -16.50 -13.98
CA TRP A 174 -12.88 -16.45 -13.11
C TRP A 174 -12.84 -17.61 -12.11
N ALA A 175 -13.95 -17.89 -11.42
CA ALA A 175 -14.02 -18.97 -10.44
C ALA A 175 -13.65 -20.34 -11.03
N ASP A 176 -14.04 -20.59 -12.28
CA ASP A 176 -13.74 -21.83 -13.00
C ASP A 176 -12.39 -21.82 -13.75
N SER A 177 -11.70 -20.68 -13.78
CA SER A 177 -10.44 -20.51 -14.50
C SER A 177 -9.30 -21.36 -13.93
N GLU A 178 -8.34 -21.69 -14.79
CA GLU A 178 -7.12 -22.40 -14.37
C GLU A 178 -6.34 -21.59 -13.33
N THR A 179 -6.28 -20.27 -13.47
CA THR A 179 -5.64 -19.36 -12.51
C THR A 179 -6.17 -19.55 -11.09
N VAL A 180 -7.49 -19.63 -10.90
CA VAL A 180 -8.08 -19.83 -9.56
C VAL A 180 -7.80 -21.24 -9.03
N LYS A 181 -7.81 -22.25 -9.90
CA LYS A 181 -7.45 -23.63 -9.53
C LYS A 181 -6.00 -23.73 -9.06
N GLU A 182 -5.08 -23.09 -9.77
CA GLU A 182 -3.67 -22.98 -9.38
C GLU A 182 -3.52 -22.25 -8.04
N MET A 183 -4.18 -21.11 -7.85
CA MET A 183 -4.17 -20.37 -6.59
C MET A 183 -4.69 -21.20 -5.42
N ASN A 184 -5.77 -21.96 -5.60
CA ASN A 184 -6.31 -22.84 -4.56
C ASN A 184 -5.36 -24.01 -4.25
N THR A 185 -4.70 -24.56 -5.26
CA THR A 185 -3.69 -25.62 -5.11
C THR A 185 -2.48 -25.10 -4.34
N GLU A 186 -1.97 -23.92 -4.71
CA GLU A 186 -0.87 -23.24 -4.01
C GLU A 186 -1.26 -22.95 -2.55
N LYS A 187 -2.47 -22.42 -2.32
CA LYS A 187 -3.01 -22.15 -0.99
C LYS A 187 -3.05 -23.41 -0.12
N ALA A 188 -3.54 -24.54 -0.66
CA ALA A 188 -3.57 -25.81 0.06
C ALA A 188 -2.15 -26.32 0.40
N ALA A 189 -1.21 -26.21 -0.53
CA ALA A 189 0.18 -26.59 -0.30
C ALA A 189 0.86 -25.73 0.78
N LEU A 190 0.61 -24.42 0.78
CA LEU A 190 1.11 -23.50 1.80
C LEU A 190 0.54 -23.84 3.18
N LEU A 191 -0.77 -24.13 3.27
CA LEU A 191 -1.38 -24.55 4.53
C LEU A 191 -0.78 -25.86 5.06
N ALA A 192 -0.59 -26.85 4.18
CA ALA A 192 0.04 -28.12 4.55
C ALA A 192 1.47 -27.93 5.07
N SER A 193 2.22 -26.97 4.50
CA SER A 193 3.58 -26.67 4.96
C SER A 193 3.63 -26.15 6.40
N THR A 194 2.58 -25.47 6.88
CA THR A 194 2.53 -24.96 8.27
C THR A 194 2.45 -26.06 9.33
N GLN A 195 2.07 -27.28 8.93
CA GLN A 195 1.96 -28.45 9.80
C GLN A 195 3.29 -29.20 9.95
N GLN A 196 4.34 -28.81 9.22
CA GLN A 196 5.64 -29.45 9.31
C GLN A 196 6.34 -29.08 10.63
N PRO A 197 7.01 -30.02 11.32
CA PRO A 197 7.62 -29.77 12.63
C PRO A 197 8.68 -28.65 12.64
N ASP A 198 9.38 -28.48 11.52
CA ASP A 198 10.47 -27.52 11.33
C ASP A 198 10.02 -26.18 10.74
N PHE A 199 8.71 -26.00 10.48
CA PHE A 199 8.19 -24.81 9.82
C PHE A 199 8.54 -23.52 10.59
N TRP A 200 8.39 -23.53 11.91
CA TRP A 200 8.62 -22.38 12.77
C TRP A 200 10.11 -22.10 13.05
N ASP A 201 10.99 -23.05 12.75
CA ASP A 201 12.44 -22.89 12.94
C ASP A 201 13.03 -21.84 11.97
N LYS A 202 12.35 -21.62 10.83
CA LYS A 202 12.75 -20.65 9.80
C LYS A 202 11.81 -19.45 9.76
N GLY A 203 11.93 -18.56 10.74
CA GLY A 203 11.06 -17.39 10.92
C GLY A 203 10.77 -16.60 9.63
N ASP A 204 11.79 -16.23 8.85
CA ASP A 204 11.60 -15.46 7.61
C ASP A 204 10.85 -16.23 6.51
N GLU A 205 11.12 -17.53 6.38
CA GLU A 205 10.47 -18.38 5.37
C GLU A 205 9.01 -18.66 5.74
N ALA A 206 8.75 -18.94 7.02
CA ALA A 206 7.41 -19.12 7.55
C ALA A 206 6.55 -17.86 7.33
N ARG A 207 7.10 -16.68 7.64
CA ARG A 207 6.44 -15.38 7.42
C ARG A 207 6.06 -15.18 5.95
N ARG A 208 6.97 -15.42 5.01
CA ARG A 208 6.69 -15.28 3.57
C ARG A 208 5.62 -16.26 3.08
N LYS A 209 5.67 -17.52 3.52
CA LYS A 209 4.67 -18.55 3.16
C LYS A 209 3.28 -18.20 3.71
N LEU A 210 3.19 -17.73 4.95
CA LEU A 210 1.93 -17.27 5.55
C LEU A 210 1.39 -16.03 4.83
N ALA A 211 2.24 -15.02 4.56
CA ALA A 211 1.84 -13.83 3.82
C ALA A 211 1.27 -14.19 2.43
N ARG A 212 1.89 -15.17 1.75
CA ARG A 212 1.39 -15.70 0.47
C ARG A 212 0.05 -16.42 0.63
N PHE A 213 -0.08 -17.28 1.63
CA PHE A 213 -1.34 -17.99 1.92
C PHE A 213 -2.50 -17.01 2.14
N TYR A 214 -2.33 -16.04 3.03
CA TYR A 214 -3.37 -15.06 3.35
C TYR A 214 -3.72 -14.17 2.16
N PHE A 215 -2.74 -13.81 1.34
CA PHE A 215 -2.99 -13.09 0.09
C PHE A 215 -3.90 -13.89 -0.86
N LEU A 216 -3.59 -15.17 -1.11
CA LEU A 216 -4.39 -16.04 -1.97
C LEU A 216 -5.78 -16.32 -1.38
N ASP A 217 -5.85 -16.52 -0.06
CA ASP A 217 -7.11 -16.72 0.63
C ASP A 217 -8.02 -15.50 0.51
N ARG A 218 -7.46 -14.29 0.72
CA ARG A 218 -8.19 -13.03 0.56
C ARG A 218 -8.74 -12.88 -0.86
N LEU A 219 -7.93 -13.13 -1.90
CA LEU A 219 -8.38 -13.02 -3.29
C LEU A 219 -9.50 -14.01 -3.62
N THR A 220 -9.31 -15.28 -3.26
CA THR A 220 -10.31 -16.33 -3.52
C THR A 220 -11.61 -16.11 -2.74
N ARG A 221 -11.53 -15.58 -1.51
CA ARG A 221 -12.70 -15.18 -0.72
C ARG A 221 -13.40 -13.96 -1.31
N ARG A 222 -12.66 -12.93 -1.73
CA ARG A 222 -13.22 -11.72 -2.37
C ARG A 222 -13.95 -12.06 -3.66
N LEU A 223 -13.39 -12.95 -4.48
CA LEU A 223 -14.06 -13.48 -5.68
C LEU A 223 -15.43 -14.08 -5.33
N ARG A 224 -15.48 -14.95 -4.31
CA ARG A 224 -16.73 -15.58 -3.87
C ARG A 224 -17.74 -14.55 -3.37
N GLN A 225 -17.32 -13.62 -2.52
CA GLN A 225 -18.19 -12.57 -1.97
C GLN A 225 -18.78 -11.67 -3.07
N LEU A 226 -17.96 -11.28 -4.06
CA LEU A 226 -18.44 -10.48 -5.19
C LEU A 226 -19.41 -11.29 -6.07
N LEU A 227 -19.16 -12.59 -6.26
CA LEU A 227 -20.06 -13.46 -7.02
C LEU A 227 -21.42 -13.58 -6.32
N GLU A 228 -21.43 -13.89 -5.02
CA GLU A 228 -22.65 -13.98 -4.20
C GLU A 228 -23.43 -12.65 -4.19
N ARG A 229 -22.72 -11.52 -4.03
CA ARG A 229 -23.35 -10.18 -4.10
C ARG A 229 -23.93 -9.89 -5.49
N CYS A 230 -23.25 -10.31 -6.55
CA CYS A 230 -23.71 -10.11 -7.92
C CYS A 230 -24.95 -10.96 -8.23
N GLU A 231 -24.98 -12.21 -7.77
CA GLU A 231 -26.16 -13.10 -7.89
C GLU A 231 -27.38 -12.48 -7.19
N TYR A 232 -27.20 -12.04 -5.94
CA TYR A 232 -28.26 -11.37 -5.19
C TYR A 232 -28.80 -10.12 -5.91
N LEU A 233 -27.91 -9.25 -6.41
CA LEU A 233 -28.30 -8.02 -7.08
C LEU A 233 -28.92 -8.27 -8.46
N GLU A 234 -28.51 -9.31 -9.18
CA GLU A 234 -29.15 -9.75 -10.42
C GLU A 234 -30.59 -10.21 -10.16
N ASP A 235 -30.79 -11.07 -9.15
CA ASP A 235 -32.13 -11.53 -8.75
C ASP A 235 -33.04 -10.37 -8.34
N PHE A 236 -32.49 -9.43 -7.55
CA PHE A 236 -33.22 -8.24 -7.13
C PHE A 236 -33.54 -7.31 -8.31
N ALA A 237 -32.58 -7.08 -9.22
CA ALA A 237 -32.81 -6.31 -10.44
C ALA A 237 -33.86 -6.97 -11.35
N MET A 238 -33.88 -8.31 -11.42
CA MET A 238 -34.90 -9.06 -12.16
C MET A 238 -36.29 -8.82 -11.60
N LEU A 239 -36.45 -8.85 -10.27
CA LEU A 239 -37.71 -8.55 -9.59
C LEU A 239 -38.16 -7.11 -9.89
N VAL A 240 -37.28 -6.13 -9.69
CA VAL A 240 -37.56 -4.71 -9.93
C VAL A 240 -37.97 -4.45 -11.38
N ASN A 241 -37.26 -5.06 -12.34
CA ASN A 241 -37.56 -4.94 -13.76
C ASN A 241 -38.92 -5.57 -14.13
N ARG A 242 -39.25 -6.73 -13.53
CA ARG A 242 -40.53 -7.41 -13.74
C ARG A 242 -41.72 -6.61 -13.19
N GLU A 243 -41.57 -6.04 -12.00
CA GLU A 243 -42.61 -5.23 -11.34
C GLU A 243 -42.68 -3.79 -11.87
N ARG A 244 -41.67 -3.37 -12.65
CA ARG A 244 -41.49 -1.99 -13.14
C ARG A 244 -41.41 -0.96 -12.01
N ASP A 245 -40.80 -1.34 -10.89
CA ASP A 245 -40.66 -0.48 -9.71
C ASP A 245 -39.46 0.47 -9.85
N LEU A 246 -39.68 1.60 -10.52
CA LEU A 246 -38.64 2.60 -10.80
C LEU A 246 -38.03 3.23 -9.54
N ARG A 247 -38.63 3.04 -8.36
CA ARG A 247 -38.13 3.63 -7.10
C ARG A 247 -36.76 3.08 -6.71
N TYR A 248 -36.47 1.82 -7.03
CA TYR A 248 -35.19 1.16 -6.68
C TYR A 248 -34.10 1.34 -7.74
N GLN A 249 -34.44 1.91 -8.91
CA GLN A 249 -33.49 2.11 -10.01
C GLN A 249 -32.25 2.92 -9.60
N PRO A 250 -32.35 4.03 -8.83
CA PRO A 250 -31.17 4.81 -8.45
C PRO A 250 -30.21 4.06 -7.53
N ASP A 251 -30.75 3.24 -6.61
CA ASP A 251 -29.94 2.45 -5.69
C ASP A 251 -29.27 1.28 -6.42
N LEU A 252 -30.01 0.57 -7.29
CA LEU A 252 -29.44 -0.46 -8.18
C LEU A 252 -28.33 0.10 -9.07
N ALA A 253 -28.48 1.32 -9.60
CA ALA A 253 -27.44 1.96 -10.41
C ALA A 253 -26.18 2.28 -9.59
N ARG A 254 -26.34 2.67 -8.31
CA ARG A 254 -25.22 2.88 -7.39
C ARG A 254 -24.51 1.56 -7.08
N ASP A 255 -25.28 0.54 -6.74
CA ASP A 255 -24.75 -0.80 -6.45
C ASP A 255 -24.02 -1.40 -7.65
N TYR A 256 -24.57 -1.22 -8.86
CA TYR A 256 -23.92 -1.65 -10.10
C TYR A 256 -22.57 -0.95 -10.31
N ALA A 257 -22.50 0.38 -10.14
CA ALA A 257 -21.26 1.13 -10.32
C ALA A 257 -20.18 0.71 -9.31
N GLU A 258 -20.58 0.49 -8.05
CA GLU A 258 -19.67 0.00 -7.00
C GLU A 258 -19.18 -1.42 -7.32
N LEU A 259 -20.10 -2.32 -7.68
CA LEU A 259 -19.78 -3.71 -8.00
C LEU A 259 -18.88 -3.80 -9.23
N TYR A 260 -19.18 -3.07 -10.31
CA TYR A 260 -18.37 -3.02 -11.52
C TYR A 260 -16.92 -2.63 -11.19
N SER A 261 -16.74 -1.56 -10.40
CA SER A 261 -15.44 -1.10 -9.94
C SER A 261 -14.72 -2.22 -9.18
N ASN A 262 -15.39 -2.83 -8.19
CA ASN A 262 -14.82 -3.90 -7.38
C ASN A 262 -14.42 -5.15 -8.19
N VAL A 263 -15.23 -5.52 -9.20
CA VAL A 263 -14.90 -6.61 -10.12
C VAL A 263 -13.65 -6.26 -10.92
N LEU A 264 -13.57 -5.07 -11.51
CA LEU A 264 -12.38 -4.64 -12.27
C LEU A 264 -11.11 -4.70 -11.41
N TYR A 265 -11.17 -4.21 -10.17
CA TYR A 265 -10.05 -4.27 -9.24
C TYR A 265 -9.64 -5.72 -8.93
N LEU A 266 -10.61 -6.58 -8.62
CA LEU A 266 -10.33 -7.99 -8.38
C LEU A 266 -9.67 -8.63 -9.60
N GLU A 267 -10.16 -8.41 -10.82
CA GLU A 267 -9.58 -9.02 -12.02
C GLU A 267 -8.11 -8.62 -12.21
N ILE A 268 -7.76 -7.37 -11.94
CA ILE A 268 -6.36 -6.93 -11.97
C ILE A 268 -5.56 -7.68 -10.91
N GLU A 269 -6.07 -7.78 -9.68
CA GLU A 269 -5.40 -8.56 -8.62
C GLU A 269 -5.24 -10.03 -8.98
N MET A 270 -6.24 -10.66 -9.60
CA MET A 270 -6.18 -12.06 -10.03
C MET A 270 -5.12 -12.26 -11.11
N ARG A 271 -5.09 -11.38 -12.12
CA ARG A 271 -4.11 -11.43 -13.22
C ARG A 271 -2.69 -11.17 -12.75
N THR A 272 -2.50 -10.39 -11.70
CA THR A 272 -1.19 -9.92 -11.26
C THR A 272 -0.72 -10.55 -9.95
N GLY A 273 -1.56 -11.35 -9.29
CA GLY A 273 -1.27 -11.92 -7.99
C GLY A 273 -0.05 -12.85 -7.99
N HIS A 274 0.33 -13.44 -9.13
CA HIS A 274 1.54 -14.26 -9.25
C HIS A 274 2.83 -13.45 -9.34
N LEU A 275 2.77 -12.12 -9.50
CA LEU A 275 3.97 -11.31 -9.65
C LEU A 275 4.79 -11.29 -8.35
N PRO A 276 6.13 -11.41 -8.45
CA PRO A 276 7.01 -11.17 -7.31
C PRO A 276 6.99 -9.69 -6.92
N HIS A 277 7.27 -9.39 -5.65
CA HIS A 277 7.46 -8.01 -5.17
C HIS A 277 6.27 -7.09 -5.48
N ARG A 278 5.06 -7.63 -5.39
CA ARG A 278 3.83 -6.94 -5.80
C ARG A 278 3.42 -5.77 -4.90
N HIS A 279 4.01 -5.68 -3.71
CA HIS A 279 3.61 -4.74 -2.67
C HIS A 279 4.31 -3.37 -2.76
N GLN A 280 5.36 -3.29 -3.58
CA GLN A 280 6.14 -2.08 -3.72
C GLN A 280 6.40 -1.80 -5.21
N ALA A 281 6.23 -0.55 -5.62
CA ALA A 281 6.45 -0.14 -6.99
C ALA A 281 7.11 1.24 -7.07
N MET A 282 8.01 1.40 -8.04
CA MET A 282 8.56 2.70 -8.41
C MET A 282 8.03 3.10 -9.77
N MET A 283 7.41 4.26 -9.87
CA MET A 283 6.99 4.87 -11.13
C MET A 283 7.93 5.99 -11.51
N LEU A 284 8.48 5.95 -12.71
CA LEU A 284 9.25 7.05 -13.32
C LEU A 284 8.40 7.70 -14.40
N ILE A 285 8.26 9.02 -14.35
CA ILE A 285 7.49 9.83 -15.29
C ILE A 285 8.46 10.83 -15.91
N ASN A 286 8.80 10.60 -17.17
CA ASN A 286 9.81 11.37 -17.88
C ASN A 286 9.18 12.00 -19.10
N ARG A 287 9.41 13.29 -19.30
CA ARG A 287 9.01 13.96 -20.54
C ARG A 287 9.72 13.32 -21.75
N LEU A 288 9.01 13.22 -22.87
CA LEU A 288 9.59 12.89 -24.18
C LEU A 288 9.52 14.07 -25.14
N GLY A 289 10.67 14.43 -25.73
CA GLY A 289 10.77 15.44 -26.79
C GLY A 289 10.83 16.89 -26.30
N GLN A 290 11.01 17.82 -27.23
CA GLN A 290 10.98 19.27 -26.98
C GLN A 290 9.55 19.80 -27.04
N SER A 291 9.22 20.76 -26.18
CA SER A 291 7.91 21.40 -26.19
C SER A 291 7.64 22.12 -27.51
N PRO A 292 6.49 21.90 -28.16
CA PRO A 292 6.03 22.84 -29.19
C PRO A 292 5.59 24.18 -28.57
N MET A 293 5.35 24.25 -27.25
CA MET A 293 5.03 25.50 -26.57
C MET A 293 6.28 26.37 -26.38
N LYS A 294 6.18 27.64 -26.76
CA LYS A 294 7.22 28.66 -26.54
C LYS A 294 7.48 28.95 -25.05
N ASP A 295 6.57 28.52 -24.18
CA ASP A 295 6.66 28.68 -22.74
C ASP A 295 7.18 27.40 -22.08
N GLN A 296 8.34 27.50 -21.42
CA GLN A 296 9.01 26.40 -20.73
C GLN A 296 8.26 25.96 -19.46
N GLN A 297 7.40 26.81 -18.88
CA GLN A 297 6.53 26.46 -17.75
C GLN A 297 5.32 25.63 -18.17
N ALA A 298 4.66 25.99 -19.27
CA ALA A 298 3.53 25.21 -19.80
C ALA A 298 3.98 23.79 -20.21
N ALA A 299 5.20 23.70 -20.72
CA ALA A 299 5.85 22.49 -21.20
C ALA A 299 6.12 21.43 -20.13
N THR A 300 6.22 21.83 -18.86
CA THR A 300 6.56 20.99 -17.72
C THR A 300 5.33 20.67 -16.86
N GLU A 301 4.16 21.18 -17.27
CA GLU A 301 2.88 20.89 -16.61
C GLU A 301 2.41 19.46 -16.85
N TRP A 302 2.63 18.88 -18.03
CA TRP A 302 2.07 17.55 -18.32
C TRP A 302 2.65 16.41 -17.46
N PRO A 303 3.98 16.25 -17.33
CA PRO A 303 4.53 15.25 -16.42
C PRO A 303 4.07 15.47 -14.96
N ARG A 304 3.95 16.73 -14.53
CA ARG A 304 3.41 17.11 -13.22
C ARG A 304 1.93 16.71 -13.06
N LYS A 305 1.10 16.91 -14.08
CA LYS A 305 -0.31 16.49 -14.09
C LYS A 305 -0.44 14.98 -13.97
N ILE A 306 0.37 14.22 -14.72
CA ILE A 306 0.42 12.76 -14.60
C ILE A 306 0.84 12.36 -13.18
N ALA A 307 1.91 12.96 -12.63
CA ALA A 307 2.36 12.67 -11.28
C ALA A 307 1.25 12.94 -10.24
N ARG A 308 0.59 14.10 -10.31
CA ARG A 308 -0.55 14.44 -9.45
C ARG A 308 -1.70 13.42 -9.57
N MET A 309 -2.04 13.00 -10.78
CA MET A 309 -3.08 11.99 -11.02
C MET A 309 -2.79 10.69 -10.27
N TYR A 310 -1.54 10.20 -10.30
CA TYR A 310 -1.18 8.97 -9.57
C TYR A 310 -1.06 9.19 -8.05
N LEU A 311 -0.72 10.39 -7.58
CA LEU A 311 -0.78 10.73 -6.15
C LEU A 311 -2.21 10.74 -5.63
N GLU A 312 -3.15 11.31 -6.38
CA GLU A 312 -4.59 11.28 -6.09
C GLU A 312 -5.14 9.85 -6.12
N TRP A 313 -4.65 9.01 -7.05
CA TRP A 313 -4.99 7.59 -7.08
C TRP A 313 -4.50 6.85 -5.83
N ALA A 314 -3.24 7.05 -5.43
CA ALA A 314 -2.67 6.41 -4.25
C ALA A 314 -3.40 6.85 -2.97
N GLU A 315 -3.73 8.14 -2.83
CA GLU A 315 -4.50 8.64 -1.69
C GLU A 315 -5.89 7.99 -1.61
N ARG A 316 -6.63 7.94 -2.73
CA ARG A 316 -7.94 7.27 -2.77
C ARG A 316 -7.86 5.78 -2.44
N LYS A 317 -6.70 5.15 -2.65
CA LYS A 317 -6.46 3.74 -2.34
C LYS A 317 -5.86 3.50 -0.96
N GLY A 318 -5.52 4.56 -0.22
CA GLY A 318 -4.80 4.44 1.05
C GLY A 318 -3.43 3.80 0.89
N TYR A 319 -2.75 4.05 -0.24
CA TYR A 319 -1.38 3.59 -0.44
C TYR A 319 -0.39 4.63 0.03
N ASP A 320 0.65 4.14 0.69
CA ASP A 320 1.82 4.93 1.04
C ASP A 320 2.56 5.33 -0.22
N ARG A 321 3.12 6.54 -0.19
CA ARG A 321 3.72 7.15 -1.36
C ARG A 321 4.80 8.12 -0.96
N GLU A 322 5.87 8.12 -1.74
CA GLU A 322 6.97 9.05 -1.61
C GLU A 322 7.28 9.63 -2.99
N VAL A 323 7.48 10.94 -3.05
CA VAL A 323 7.70 11.65 -4.32
C VAL A 323 9.10 12.19 -4.38
N TYR A 324 9.75 11.94 -5.50
CA TYR A 324 11.12 12.34 -5.77
C TYR A 324 11.15 13.20 -7.02
N LEU A 325 11.71 14.40 -6.89
CA LEU A 325 11.81 15.39 -7.97
C LEU A 325 13.25 15.49 -8.44
N LEU A 326 13.52 15.36 -9.73
CA LEU A 326 14.85 15.66 -10.24
C LEU A 326 15.06 17.19 -10.22
N GLN A 327 16.03 17.67 -9.45
CA GLN A 327 16.43 19.08 -9.40
C GLN A 327 17.96 19.23 -9.38
N PRO A 328 18.51 20.42 -9.64
CA PRO A 328 19.93 20.68 -9.44
C PRO A 328 20.33 20.35 -7.99
N ASP A 329 21.45 19.65 -7.83
CA ASP A 329 22.01 19.31 -6.53
C ASP A 329 22.52 20.58 -5.84
N GLU A 330 21.98 20.88 -4.66
CA GLU A 330 22.39 22.02 -3.84
C GLU A 330 23.86 21.91 -3.42
N LYS A 331 24.40 20.69 -3.29
CA LYS A 331 25.78 20.43 -2.84
C LYS A 331 26.79 20.38 -3.98
N SER A 332 26.34 20.16 -5.22
CA SER A 332 27.19 19.98 -6.39
C SER A 332 26.66 20.78 -7.59
N PRO A 333 27.05 22.07 -7.74
CA PRO A 333 26.59 22.90 -8.85
C PRO A 333 26.88 22.25 -10.21
N GLY A 334 25.83 21.94 -10.97
CA GLY A 334 25.93 21.29 -12.29
C GLY A 334 25.60 19.79 -12.33
N LYS A 335 25.34 19.15 -11.18
CA LYS A 335 24.77 17.79 -11.14
C LYS A 335 23.27 17.85 -10.82
N MET A 336 22.49 16.95 -11.40
CA MET A 336 21.09 16.75 -11.02
C MET A 336 21.01 15.67 -9.94
N GLY A 337 20.09 15.82 -8.99
CA GLY A 337 19.81 14.86 -7.94
C GLY A 337 18.31 14.77 -7.65
N PHE A 338 17.86 13.62 -7.15
CA PHE A 338 16.48 13.46 -6.72
C PHE A 338 16.30 14.05 -5.32
N HIS A 339 15.36 14.98 -5.20
CA HIS A 339 14.95 15.58 -3.95
C HIS A 339 13.66 14.92 -3.47
N HIS A 340 13.72 14.35 -2.28
CA HIS A 340 12.59 13.69 -1.65
C HIS A 340 11.61 14.73 -1.08
N VAL A 341 10.37 14.71 -1.57
CA VAL A 341 9.26 15.52 -1.07
C VAL A 341 8.42 14.68 -0.12
N THR A 342 8.53 14.98 1.16
CA THR A 342 7.74 14.36 2.22
C THR A 342 6.78 15.37 2.85
N ALA A 343 5.64 14.89 3.31
CA ALA A 343 4.73 15.65 4.17
C ALA A 343 3.93 14.68 5.06
N GLY A 344 3.40 15.18 6.17
CA GLY A 344 2.66 14.34 7.11
C GLY A 344 1.20 14.07 6.75
N ASN A 345 0.70 14.61 5.64
CA ASN A 345 -0.61 14.31 5.06
C ASN A 345 -0.64 14.67 3.56
N TYR A 346 -1.67 14.20 2.86
CA TYR A 346 -1.84 14.42 1.42
C TYR A 346 -1.90 15.90 1.02
N ASP A 347 -2.71 16.71 1.70
CA ASP A 347 -2.90 18.12 1.33
C ASP A 347 -1.60 18.93 1.43
N GLU A 348 -0.80 18.65 2.45
CA GLU A 348 0.51 19.27 2.62
C GLU A 348 1.51 18.73 1.61
N LEU A 349 1.45 17.44 1.26
CA LEU A 349 2.29 16.83 0.22
C LEU A 349 2.05 17.53 -1.12
N ILE A 350 0.79 17.68 -1.53
CA ILE A 350 0.44 18.34 -2.79
C ILE A 350 0.85 19.81 -2.77
N LYS A 351 0.60 20.54 -1.69
CA LYS A 351 1.08 21.93 -1.57
C LYS A 351 2.59 22.05 -1.73
N ARG A 352 3.36 21.17 -1.10
CA ARG A 352 4.83 21.15 -1.23
C ARG A 352 5.25 20.77 -2.65
N PHE A 353 4.64 19.72 -3.21
CA PHE A 353 4.88 19.24 -4.56
C PHE A 353 4.62 20.33 -5.62
N GLU A 354 3.52 21.07 -5.49
CA GLU A 354 3.16 22.18 -6.39
C GLU A 354 4.04 23.42 -6.20
N ALA A 355 4.60 23.63 -4.99
CA ALA A 355 5.49 24.75 -4.71
C ALA A 355 6.88 24.61 -5.35
N TYR A 356 7.30 23.39 -5.71
CA TYR A 356 8.59 23.20 -6.39
C TYR A 356 8.57 23.71 -7.83
N ALA A 357 9.75 24.06 -8.34
CA ALA A 357 9.91 24.38 -9.75
C ALA A 357 9.49 23.17 -10.62
N PRO A 358 8.91 23.40 -11.81
CA PRO A 358 8.56 22.32 -12.71
C PRO A 358 9.77 21.47 -13.06
N SER A 359 9.66 20.15 -12.87
CA SER A 359 10.68 19.17 -13.25
C SER A 359 10.24 18.42 -14.51
N GLU A 360 11.21 17.92 -15.27
CA GLU A 360 10.95 17.08 -16.45
C GLU A 360 10.89 15.58 -16.10
N GLU A 361 11.32 15.22 -14.90
CA GLU A 361 11.44 13.85 -14.42
C GLU A 361 10.97 13.75 -12.96
N PHE A 362 10.00 12.85 -12.75
CA PHE A 362 9.43 12.54 -11.46
C PHE A 362 9.59 11.06 -11.18
N ALA A 363 9.93 10.73 -9.94
CA ALA A 363 9.88 9.37 -9.44
C ALA A 363 8.87 9.31 -8.29
N ILE A 364 8.00 8.32 -8.29
CA ILE A 364 7.03 8.09 -7.21
C ILE A 364 7.17 6.66 -6.75
N PHE A 365 7.57 6.50 -5.49
CA PHE A 365 7.50 5.22 -4.83
C PHE A 365 6.11 5.02 -4.26
N PHE A 366 5.59 3.80 -4.39
CA PHE A 366 4.33 3.39 -3.80
C PHE A 366 4.52 2.11 -3.00
N GLU A 367 3.91 2.07 -1.83
CA GLU A 367 3.81 0.87 -1.00
C GLU A 367 2.34 0.60 -0.69
N GLY A 368 1.92 -0.64 -0.96
CA GLY A 368 0.51 -1.00 -0.85
C GLY A 368 0.21 -2.38 -1.40
N SER A 369 -0.93 -2.94 -1.02
CA SER A 369 -1.35 -4.27 -1.44
C SER A 369 -1.44 -4.39 -2.97
N ASN A 370 -0.57 -5.20 -3.58
CA ASN A 370 -0.56 -5.48 -5.03
C ASN A 370 -0.40 -4.23 -5.92
N VAL A 371 0.20 -3.16 -5.38
CA VAL A 371 0.38 -1.87 -6.07
C VAL A 371 1.11 -1.99 -7.41
N PHE A 372 2.13 -2.85 -7.51
CA PHE A 372 2.85 -3.08 -8.76
C PHE A 372 1.94 -3.72 -9.83
N GLY A 373 1.05 -4.62 -9.41
CA GLY A 373 0.09 -5.25 -10.30
C GLY A 373 -0.83 -4.23 -10.97
N PHE A 374 -1.31 -3.25 -10.20
CA PHE A 374 -2.13 -2.16 -10.73
C PHE A 374 -1.34 -1.25 -11.68
N LEU A 375 -0.13 -0.83 -11.29
CA LEU A 375 0.65 0.14 -12.06
C LEU A 375 1.34 -0.46 -13.28
N LYS A 376 1.56 -1.77 -13.36
CA LYS A 376 2.27 -2.40 -14.49
C LYS A 376 1.61 -2.12 -15.84
N GLY A 377 0.28 -1.98 -15.88
CA GLY A 377 -0.48 -1.63 -17.08
C GLY A 377 -0.25 -0.20 -17.58
N GLU A 378 0.22 0.69 -16.71
CA GLU A 378 0.42 2.12 -17.00
C GLU A 378 1.73 2.40 -17.76
N ARG A 379 2.56 1.38 -17.93
CA ARG A 379 3.84 1.47 -18.65
C ARG A 379 3.58 1.84 -20.11
N GLY A 380 4.12 2.96 -20.55
CA GLY A 380 3.97 3.38 -21.95
C GLY A 380 4.16 4.88 -22.15
N THR A 381 3.73 5.34 -23.32
CA THR A 381 3.74 6.75 -23.67
C THR A 381 2.36 7.33 -23.47
N HIS A 382 2.26 8.37 -22.66
CA HIS A 382 1.06 9.12 -22.35
C HIS A 382 1.06 10.42 -23.14
N LYS A 383 0.04 10.61 -23.97
CA LYS A 383 -0.08 11.74 -24.88
C LYS A 383 -1.20 12.68 -24.41
N LEU A 384 -0.87 13.95 -24.22
CA LEU A 384 -1.86 15.01 -24.10
C LEU A 384 -2.06 15.66 -25.47
N VAL A 385 -3.31 15.65 -25.95
CA VAL A 385 -3.70 16.34 -27.18
C VAL A 385 -4.37 17.65 -26.78
N GLY A 386 -3.76 18.79 -27.14
CA GLY A 386 -4.38 20.10 -26.91
C GLY A 386 -5.70 20.28 -27.69
N MET A 387 -6.62 21.11 -27.17
CA MET A 387 -7.94 21.36 -27.79
C MET A 387 -7.86 21.83 -29.25
N ASP A 388 -6.72 22.37 -29.66
CA ASP A 388 -6.50 22.95 -30.99
C ASP A 388 -5.78 21.98 -31.95
N GLY A 389 -5.51 20.73 -31.52
CA GLY A 389 -4.83 19.69 -32.30
C GLY A 389 -3.36 19.95 -32.66
N THR A 390 -2.76 21.02 -32.13
CA THR A 390 -1.45 21.55 -32.57
C THR A 390 -0.34 21.44 -31.53
N SER A 391 -0.63 21.01 -30.31
CA SER A 391 0.40 20.71 -29.29
C SER A 391 0.15 19.33 -28.70
N ASP A 392 1.03 18.40 -29.08
CA ASP A 392 1.10 17.06 -28.51
C ASP A 392 2.21 17.04 -27.47
N GLU A 393 1.86 16.89 -26.19
CA GLU A 393 2.86 16.62 -25.15
C GLU A 393 2.94 15.13 -24.87
N LEU A 394 4.16 14.61 -24.83
CA LEU A 394 4.42 13.19 -24.61
C LEU A 394 5.19 12.99 -23.30
N CYS A 395 4.72 12.05 -22.48
CA CYS A 395 5.44 11.55 -21.32
C CYS A 395 5.61 10.05 -21.44
N ARG A 396 6.77 9.54 -21.01
CA ARG A 396 6.99 8.12 -20.80
C ARG A 396 6.77 7.82 -19.32
N VAL A 397 5.88 6.87 -19.06
CA VAL A 397 5.70 6.28 -17.74
C VAL A 397 6.36 4.91 -17.74
N GLN A 398 7.27 4.70 -16.80
CA GLN A 398 7.89 3.42 -16.52
C GLN A 398 7.53 3.01 -15.11
N VAL A 399 7.34 1.72 -14.88
CA VAL A 399 6.97 1.19 -13.56
C VAL A 399 7.88 0.03 -13.25
N PHE A 400 8.44 -0.06 -12.06
CA PHE A 400 9.35 -1.12 -11.63
C PHE A 400 8.80 -1.76 -10.37
N ALA A 401 8.93 -3.09 -10.27
CA ALA A 401 8.67 -3.78 -9.01
C ALA A 401 9.89 -3.57 -8.11
N ILE A 402 9.67 -3.23 -6.85
CA ILE A 402 10.75 -3.03 -5.88
C ILE A 402 10.74 -4.21 -4.91
N PRO A 403 11.86 -4.95 -4.76
CA PRO A 403 11.91 -6.04 -3.81
C PRO A 403 11.67 -5.57 -2.37
N ASP A 404 10.80 -6.29 -1.64
CA ASP A 404 10.54 -6.03 -0.23
C ASP A 404 11.87 -5.95 0.57
N GLY A 405 12.04 -4.88 1.34
CA GLY A 405 13.27 -4.62 2.12
C GLY A 405 14.40 -3.95 1.35
N THR A 406 14.17 -3.51 0.10
CA THR A 406 15.10 -2.62 -0.62
C THR A 406 15.12 -1.25 0.05
N ASN A 407 16.31 -0.72 0.32
CA ASN A 407 16.47 0.67 0.77
C ASN A 407 16.45 1.57 -0.47
N ILE A 408 15.51 2.50 -0.54
CA ILE A 408 15.18 3.31 -1.73
C ILE A 408 16.01 4.59 -1.78
#